data_AF-A0A2E9LYJ8-F1
#
_entry.id   AF-A0A2E9LYJ8-F1
#
_cell.length_a   1.000
_cell.length_b   1.000
_cell.length_c   1.000
_cell.angle_alpha   90.00
_cell.angle_beta   90.00
_cell.angle_gamma   90.00
#
_symmetry.space_group_name_H-M   'P 1'
#
loop_
_entity.id
_entity.type
_entity.pdbx_description
1 polymer ?
#
loop_
_entity_poly.entity_id
_entity_poly.type
_entity_poly.pdbx_seq_one_letter_code
_entity_poly.pdbx_strand_id
1 'polypeptide(L)' 'MGIIFNDSQDAQVESLMKNTHLGTTWAMRYLRIKYAFWSLIITSTGVVVTAVTDYAIYKASGHAGIIGWILG' A
#
# COMPACT_ATOMS: atom_id res chain seq x y z
N MET A 1 -6.50 -41.33 1.55
CA MET A 1 -6.60 -42.19 0.35
C MET A 1 -5.41 -41.83 -0.52
N GLY A 2 -4.21 -42.37 -0.27
CA GLY A 2 -3.80 -43.67 -0.76
C GLY A 2 -2.87 -43.43 -1.96
N ILE A 3 -1.55 -43.38 -1.73
CA ILE A 3 -0.48 -43.03 -2.68
C ILE A 3 -0.42 -44.00 -3.90
N ILE A 4 -1.28 -45.02 -3.90
CA ILE A 4 -1.32 -46.15 -4.84
C ILE A 4 -2.37 -45.94 -5.96
N PHE A 5 -3.20 -44.88 -5.89
CA PHE A 5 -4.16 -44.50 -6.95
C PHE A 5 -4.10 -43.00 -7.29
N ASN A 6 -2.90 -42.42 -7.37
CA ASN A 6 -2.74 -41.04 -7.86
C ASN A 6 -2.61 -41.09 -9.39
N ASP A 7 -3.69 -40.73 -10.10
CA ASP A 7 -3.66 -40.62 -11.56
C ASP A 7 -2.82 -39.39 -11.95
N SER A 8 -2.18 -39.45 -13.11
CA SER A 8 -1.41 -38.36 -13.69
C SER A 8 -2.18 -37.03 -13.77
N GLN A 9 -3.52 -37.08 -13.85
CA GLN A 9 -4.40 -35.91 -13.78
C GLN A 9 -4.49 -35.31 -12.39
N ASP A 10 -4.57 -36.11 -11.33
CA ASP A 10 -4.65 -35.60 -9.95
C ASP A 10 -3.34 -34.90 -9.55
N ALA A 11 -2.20 -35.46 -9.95
CA ALA A 11 -0.89 -34.81 -9.79
C ALA A 11 -0.78 -33.49 -10.57
N GLN A 12 -1.39 -33.41 -11.76
CA GLN A 12 -1.44 -32.16 -12.54
C GLN A 12 -2.30 -31.09 -11.86
N VAL A 13 -3.48 -31.44 -11.36
CA VAL A 13 -4.36 -30.52 -10.62
C VAL A 13 -3.68 -30.02 -9.34
N GLU A 14 -3.02 -30.90 -8.59
CA GLU A 14 -2.28 -30.50 -7.39
C GLU A 14 -1.11 -29.55 -7.72
N SER A 15 -0.36 -29.84 -8.80
CA SER A 15 0.73 -28.96 -9.25
C SER A 15 0.21 -27.59 -9.73
N LEU A 16 -0.94 -27.57 -10.40
CA LEU A 16 -1.60 -26.35 -10.85
C LEU A 16 -2.02 -25.50 -9.65
N MET A 17 -2.66 -26.10 -8.64
CA MET A 17 -3.06 -25.41 -7.42
C MET A 17 -1.86 -24.82 -6.67
N LYS A 18 -0.74 -25.55 -6.57
CA LYS A 18 0.50 -25.05 -5.96
C LYS A 18 1.07 -23.85 -6.72
N ASN A 19 1.09 -23.91 -8.05
CA ASN A 19 1.57 -22.82 -8.89
C ASN A 19 0.67 -21.57 -8.83
N THR A 20 -0.64 -21.77 -8.82
CA THR A 20 -1.60 -20.67 -8.62
C THR A 20 -1.42 -20.02 -7.25
N HIS A 21 -1.26 -20.82 -6.19
CA HIS A 21 -1.01 -20.30 -4.85
C HIS A 21 0.27 -19.46 -4.80
N LEU A 22 1.38 -19.95 -5.36
CA LEU A 22 2.62 -19.18 -5.49
C LEU A 22 2.38 -17.86 -6.23
N GLY A 23 1.69 -17.87 -7.37
CA GLY A 23 1.34 -16.66 -8.12
C GLY A 23 0.54 -15.65 -7.29
N THR A 24 -0.46 -16.11 -6.52
CA THR A 24 -1.24 -15.23 -5.63
C THR A 24 -0.40 -14.61 -4.51
N THR A 25 0.56 -15.34 -3.94
CA THR A 25 1.45 -14.78 -2.91
C THR A 25 2.36 -13.67 -3.45
N TRP A 26 2.86 -13.82 -4.68
CA TRP A 26 3.66 -12.79 -5.34
C TRP A 26 2.82 -11.56 -5.72
N ALA A 27 1.60 -11.76 -6.21
CA ALA A 27 0.66 -10.67 -6.48
C ALA A 27 0.36 -9.85 -5.21
N MET A 28 0.12 -10.51 -4.08
CA MET A 28 -0.11 -9.85 -2.79
C MET A 28 1.12 -9.08 -2.29
N ARG A 29 2.32 -9.61 -2.47
CA ARG A 29 3.57 -8.90 -2.12
C ARG A 29 3.75 -7.64 -2.96
N TYR A 30 3.50 -7.72 -4.27
CA TYR A 30 3.57 -6.57 -5.16
C TYR A 30 2.53 -5.49 -4.79
N LEU A 31 1.29 -5.89 -4.50
CA LEU A 31 0.25 -4.97 -4.05
C LEU A 31 0.63 -4.25 -2.76
N ARG A 32 1.19 -4.96 -1.78
CA ARG A 32 1.66 -4.35 -0.52
C ARG A 32 2.73 -3.27 -0.76
N ILE A 33 3.71 -3.55 -1.63
CA ILE A 33 4.76 -2.57 -1.97
C ILE A 33 4.15 -1.36 -2.69
N LYS A 34 3.25 -1.59 -3.64
CA LYS A 34 2.55 -0.52 -4.35
C LYS A 34 1.77 0.38 -3.38
N TYR A 35 1.02 -0.19 -2.46
CA TYR A 35 0.27 0.58 -1.47
C TYR A 35 1.18 1.32 -0.48
N ALA A 36 2.27 0.69 -0.02
CA ALA A 36 3.24 1.36 0.83
C ALA A 36 3.86 2.59 0.13
N PHE A 37 4.21 2.46 -1.14
CA PHE A 37 4.74 3.54 -1.95
C PHE A 37 3.73 4.70 -2.11
N TRP A 38 2.48 4.39 -2.49
CA TRP A 38 1.45 5.42 -2.62
C TRP A 38 1.10 6.08 -1.28
N SER A 39 1.09 5.32 -0.18
CA SER A 39 0.88 5.86 1.16
C SER A 39 1.95 6.88 1.54
N LEU A 40 3.22 6.59 1.26
CA LEU A 40 4.33 7.52 1.49
C LEU A 40 4.21 8.80 0.64
N ILE A 41 3.81 8.66 -0.62
CA ILE A 41 3.60 9.83 -1.51
C ILE A 41 2.46 10.70 -0.98
N ILE A 42 1.32 10.11 -0.64
CA ILE A 42 0.15 10.86 -0.15
C ILE A 42 0.48 11.58 1.15
N THR A 43 1.17 10.89 2.07
CA THR A 43 1.56 11.46 3.36
C THR A 43 2.53 12.63 3.18
N SER A 44 3.59 12.45 2.38
CA SER A 44 4.57 13.52 2.13
C SER A 44 3.93 14.71 1.40
N THR A 45 3.06 14.45 0.43
CA THR A 45 2.30 15.50 -0.27
C THR A 45 1.41 16.28 0.71
N GLY A 46 0.69 15.59 1.60
CA GLY A 46 -0.17 16.23 2.59
C GLY A 46 0.61 17.14 3.54
N VAL A 47 1.78 16.70 4.01
CA VAL A 47 2.67 17.51 4.86
C VAL A 47 3.15 18.75 4.11
N VAL A 48 3.62 18.60 2.87
CA VAL A 48 4.14 19.73 2.07
C VAL A 48 3.03 20.74 1.78
N VAL A 49 1.85 20.28 1.34
CA VAL A 49 0.71 21.16 1.05
C VAL A 49 0.30 21.91 2.32
N THR A 50 0.19 21.22 3.46
CA THR A 50 -0.16 21.86 4.73
C THR A 50 0.85 22.93 5.12
N ALA A 51 2.15 22.65 5.02
CA ALA A 51 3.21 23.60 5.36
C ALA A 51 3.22 24.82 4.41
N VAL A 52 3.01 24.62 3.11
CA VAL A 52 2.93 25.72 2.14
C VAL A 52 1.70 26.58 2.40
N THR A 53 0.55 25.98 2.66
CA THR A 53 -0.68 26.72 3.00
C THR A 53 -0.53 27.48 4.31
N ASP A 54 0.09 26.87 5.32
CA ASP A 54 0.39 27.50 6.61
C ASP A 54 1.25 28.77 6.43
N TYR A 55 2.34 28.66 5.66
CA TYR A 55 3.19 29.79 5.33
C TYR A 55 2.45 30.89 4.56
N ALA A 56 1.60 30.52 3.60
CA ALA A 56 0.82 31.47 2.82
C ALA A 56 -0.17 32.25 3.70
N ILE A 57 -0.85 31.58 4.64
CA ILE A 57 -1.77 32.21 5.60
C ILE A 57 -1.03 33.20 6.49
N TYR A 58 0.10 32.76 7.07
CA TYR A 58 0.92 33.63 7.90
C TYR A 58 1.38 34.86 7.14
N LYS A 59 1.86 34.69 5.90
CA LYS A 59 2.36 35.81 5.11
C LYS A 59 1.27 36.77 4.63
N ALA A 60 0.10 36.27 4.28
CA ALA A 60 -0.99 37.08 3.74
C ALA A 60 -1.79 37.80 4.83
N SER A 61 -2.01 37.16 5.97
CA SER A 61 -2.91 37.67 7.02
C SER A 61 -2.19 38.14 8.28
N GLY A 62 -0.92 37.76 8.49
CA GLY A 62 -0.19 38.02 9.74
C GLY A 62 -0.73 37.26 10.95
N HIS A 63 -1.70 36.37 10.77
CA HIS A 63 -2.26 35.51 11.82
C HIS A 63 -1.49 34.19 11.89
N ALA A 64 -1.62 33.48 13.02
CA ALA A 64 -1.16 32.10 13.11
C ALA A 64 -1.78 31.26 11.97
N GLY A 65 -0.98 30.43 11.32
CA GLY A 65 -1.46 29.52 10.27
C GLY A 65 -2.15 28.28 10.84
N ILE A 66 -2.49 27.34 9.95
CA ILE A 66 -3.11 26.03 10.26
C ILE A 66 -2.36 25.28 11.37
N ILE A 67 -1.03 25.26 11.35
CA ILE A 67 -0.23 24.53 12.35
C ILE A 67 -0.35 25.21 13.72
N GLY A 68 -0.30 26.54 13.76
CA GLY A 68 -0.53 27.30 14.98
C GLY A 68 -1.95 27.12 15.52
N TRP A 69 -2.96 27.03 14.65
CA TRP A 69 -4.33 26.75 15.08
C TRP A 69 -4.50 25.37 15.72
N ILE A 70 -3.73 24.37 15.27
CA ILE A 70 -3.80 23.00 15.79
C ILE A 70 -2.98 22.83 17.07
N LEU A 71 -1.82 23.49 17.17
CA LEU A 71 -0.87 23.28 18.28
C LEU A 71 -1.00 24.29 19.43
N GLY A 72 -1.74 25.38 19.26
CA GLY A 72 -1.90 26.45 20.26
C GLY A 72 -0.76 27.45 20.24
#